data_AF-A0A6J4S7I7-F1
#
_entry.id   AF-A0A6J4S7I7-F1
#
_cell.length_a   1.000
_cell.length_b   1.000
_cell.length_c   1.000
_cell.angle_alpha   90.00
_cell.angle_beta   90.00
_cell.angle_gamma   90.00
#
_symmetry.space_group_name_H-M   'P 1'
#
loop_
_entity.id
_entity.type
_entity.pdbx_description
1 polymer ?
#
loop_
_entity_poly.entity_id
_entity_poly.type
_entity_poly.pdbx_seq_one_letter_code
_entity_poly.pdbx_strand_id
1 'polypeptide(L)'
;MEPIYATEVREIGPEVAEFLEEGYLILFQTGSPAELAEMAVLHEVDHMRPEPPEPGDVLSIGESRFRITAVGTKAWQNVREIGHAVFVFNGAQEPEMPGQICLEEGGTENLAGSLRPGVRLEIKAGVEAPVG
;
A
#
# COMPACT_ATOMS: atom_id res chain seq x y z
N MET A 1 15.90 10.98 -4.96
CA MET A 1 15.61 9.73 -5.70
C MET A 1 14.12 9.74 -5.98
N GLU A 2 13.72 9.54 -7.23
CA GLU A 2 12.30 9.49 -7.60
C GLU A 2 11.65 8.25 -6.99
N PRO A 3 10.40 8.32 -6.47
CA PRO A 3 9.72 7.14 -5.93
C PRO A 3 9.45 6.10 -7.03
N ILE A 4 9.20 4.86 -6.62
CA ILE A 4 8.66 3.80 -7.48
C ILE A 4 7.16 4.02 -7.68
N TYR A 5 6.49 4.47 -6.63
CA TYR A 5 5.07 4.78 -6.59
C TYR A 5 4.83 6.00 -5.71
N ALA A 6 3.96 6.92 -6.13
CA ALA A 6 3.45 7.99 -5.28
C ALA A 6 1.97 8.21 -5.58
N THR A 7 1.19 8.32 -4.53
CA THR A 7 -0.24 8.56 -4.62
C THR A 7 -0.76 9.33 -3.41
N GLU A 8 -1.89 10.00 -3.58
CA GLU A 8 -2.56 10.76 -2.53
C GLU A 8 -3.92 10.14 -2.20
N VAL A 9 -4.21 10.04 -0.90
CA VAL A 9 -5.54 9.66 -0.39
C VAL A 9 -6.54 10.74 -0.74
N ARG A 10 -7.64 10.36 -1.37
CA ARG A 10 -8.75 11.23 -1.72
C ARG A 10 -9.94 10.99 -0.81
N GLU A 11 -10.31 9.73 -0.60
CA GLU A 11 -11.44 9.33 0.25
C GLU A 11 -11.08 8.07 1.03
N ILE A 12 -11.77 7.83 2.13
CA ILE A 12 -11.55 6.68 3.01
C ILE A 12 -12.89 6.05 3.29
N GLY A 13 -13.02 4.76 2.95
CA GLY A 13 -14.19 3.97 3.27
C GLY A 13 -14.39 3.78 4.78
N PRO A 14 -15.62 3.68 5.27
CA PRO A 14 -15.93 3.43 6.68
C PRO A 14 -15.31 2.16 7.25
N GLU A 15 -15.12 1.11 6.45
CA GLU A 15 -14.59 -0.18 6.93
C GLU A 15 -13.05 -0.24 6.92
N VAL A 16 -12.37 0.75 6.35
CA VAL A 16 -10.89 0.76 6.24
C VAL A 16 -10.21 0.59 7.60
N ALA A 17 -10.76 1.17 8.66
CA ALA A 17 -10.22 1.04 10.00
C ALA A 17 -10.25 -0.42 10.50
N GLU A 18 -11.35 -1.14 10.25
CA GLU A 18 -11.51 -2.54 10.64
C GLU A 18 -10.52 -3.44 9.87
N PHE A 19 -10.35 -3.20 8.57
CA PHE A 19 -9.35 -3.91 7.77
C PHE A 19 -7.93 -3.66 8.25
N LEU A 20 -7.60 -2.43 8.66
CA LEU A 20 -6.28 -2.10 9.20
C LEU A 20 -6.00 -2.79 10.54
N GLU A 21 -7.01 -2.96 11.39
CA GLU A 21 -6.91 -3.75 12.62
C GLU A 21 -6.58 -5.23 12.32
N GLU A 22 -7.07 -5.76 11.21
CA GLU A 22 -6.73 -7.10 10.70
C GLU A 22 -5.42 -7.13 9.88
N GLY A 23 -4.73 -6.01 9.73
CA GLY A 23 -3.46 -5.92 8.99
C GLY A 23 -3.63 -5.83 7.48
N TYR A 24 -4.74 -5.28 6.99
CA TYR A 24 -5.00 -5.04 5.57
C TYR A 24 -5.19 -3.56 5.27
N LEU A 25 -4.59 -3.09 4.18
CA LEU A 25 -4.91 -1.81 3.57
C LEU A 25 -5.20 -2.01 2.09
N ILE A 26 -6.44 -1.73 1.72
CA ILE A 26 -6.93 -1.87 0.34
C ILE A 26 -7.02 -0.48 -0.29
N LEU A 27 -6.46 -0.35 -1.48
CA LEU A 27 -6.54 0.84 -2.31
C LEU A 27 -7.38 0.58 -3.54
N PHE A 28 -8.10 1.61 -4.00
CA PHE A 28 -8.70 1.67 -5.33
C PHE A 28 -8.61 3.09 -5.90
N GLN A 29 -8.56 3.23 -7.22
CA GLN A 29 -8.60 4.57 -7.82
C GLN A 29 -9.91 5.29 -7.52
N THR A 30 -9.86 6.61 -7.43
CA THR A 30 -11.07 7.45 -7.36
C THR A 30 -12.06 7.15 -8.47
N GLY A 31 -13.35 7.12 -8.16
CA GLY A 31 -14.40 6.77 -9.11
C GLY A 31 -14.71 5.28 -9.18
N SER A 32 -14.09 4.46 -8.34
CA SER A 32 -14.45 3.05 -8.15
C SER A 32 -15.88 2.90 -7.60
N PRO A 33 -16.56 1.77 -7.87
CA PRO A 33 -17.90 1.48 -7.37
C PRO A 33 -18.05 1.69 -5.85
N ALA A 34 -19.23 2.15 -5.41
CA ALA A 34 -19.51 2.44 -4.00
C ALA A 34 -19.22 1.27 -3.06
N GLU A 35 -19.57 0.05 -3.48
CA GLU A 35 -19.32 -1.19 -2.73
C GLU A 35 -17.82 -1.40 -2.42
N LEU A 36 -16.93 -1.06 -3.36
CA LEU A 36 -15.48 -1.14 -3.15
C LEU A 36 -14.95 0.04 -2.34
N ALA A 37 -15.55 1.21 -2.53
CA ALA A 37 -15.19 2.42 -1.79
C ALA A 37 -15.47 2.30 -0.29
N GLU A 38 -16.42 1.47 0.12
CA GLU A 38 -16.72 1.26 1.54
C GLU A 38 -15.58 0.58 2.31
N MET A 39 -14.85 -0.30 1.63
CA MET A 39 -13.81 -1.16 2.19
C MET A 39 -12.38 -0.66 1.91
N ALA A 40 -12.24 0.42 1.15
CA ALA A 40 -10.96 0.83 0.61
C ALA A 40 -10.67 2.32 0.77
N VAL A 41 -9.38 2.64 0.71
CA VAL A 41 -8.92 4.00 0.52
C VAL A 41 -8.97 4.32 -0.97
N LEU A 42 -9.72 5.36 -1.34
CA LEU A 42 -9.71 5.87 -2.70
C LEU A 42 -8.53 6.81 -2.88
N HIS A 43 -7.71 6.57 -3.90
CA HIS A 43 -6.49 7.31 -4.12
C HIS A 43 -6.34 7.78 -5.56
N GLU A 44 -5.46 8.75 -5.78
CA GLU A 44 -5.10 9.26 -7.09
C GLU A 44 -3.59 9.19 -7.29
N VAL A 45 -3.15 8.54 -8.36
CA VAL A 45 -1.73 8.26 -8.60
C VAL A 45 -1.04 9.51 -9.15
N ASP A 46 -0.02 9.99 -8.44
CA ASP A 46 0.85 11.08 -8.88
C ASP A 46 1.99 10.58 -9.77
N HIS A 47 2.57 9.42 -9.39
CA HIS A 47 3.71 8.84 -10.05
C HIS A 47 3.71 7.32 -9.91
N MET A 48 4.12 6.61 -10.95
CA MET A 48 4.28 5.17 -10.92
C MET A 48 5.26 4.71 -12.00
N ARG A 49 6.21 3.87 -11.60
CA ARG A 49 7.13 3.20 -12.52
C ARG A 49 6.47 2.01 -13.22
N PRO A 50 6.98 1.60 -14.40
CA PRO A 50 6.47 0.41 -15.07
C PRO A 50 6.80 -0.87 -14.32
N GLU A 51 7.99 -0.96 -13.71
CA GLU A 51 8.44 -2.09 -12.91
C GLU A 51 7.81 -2.09 -11.50
N PRO A 52 7.50 -3.27 -10.93
CA PRO A 52 7.01 -3.39 -9.57
C PRO A 52 8.08 -3.05 -8.53
N PRO A 53 7.69 -2.72 -7.29
CA PRO A 53 8.62 -2.73 -6.17
C PRO A 53 9.14 -4.15 -5.89
N GLU A 54 10.26 -4.23 -5.21
CA GLU A 54 10.93 -5.47 -4.82
C GLU A 54 10.98 -5.63 -3.29
N PRO A 55 11.11 -6.85 -2.76
CA PRO A 55 11.40 -7.05 -1.34
C PRO A 55 12.60 -6.23 -0.89
N GLY A 56 12.46 -5.51 0.22
CA GLY A 56 13.44 -4.55 0.72
C GLY A 56 13.04 -3.08 0.49
N ASP A 57 12.20 -2.80 -0.51
CA ASP A 57 11.63 -1.47 -0.73
C ASP A 57 10.74 -1.01 0.43
N VAL A 58 10.50 0.29 0.52
CA VAL A 58 9.80 0.89 1.67
C VAL A 58 8.54 1.61 1.20
N LEU A 59 7.40 1.17 1.72
CA LEU A 59 6.13 1.91 1.68
C LEU A 59 6.12 2.92 2.84
N SER A 60 5.93 4.18 2.51
CA SER A 60 5.70 5.26 3.47
C SER A 60 4.26 5.73 3.37
N ILE A 61 3.57 5.87 4.50
CA ILE A 61 2.20 6.38 4.60
C ILE A 61 2.21 7.50 5.63
N GLY A 62 2.21 8.75 5.17
CA GLY A 62 2.48 9.89 6.03
C GLY A 62 3.84 9.76 6.72
N GLU A 63 3.84 9.59 8.05
CA GLU A 63 5.06 9.43 8.85
C GLU A 63 5.45 7.96 9.09
N SER A 64 4.53 7.03 8.90
CA SER A 64 4.76 5.59 9.08
C SER A 64 5.50 5.00 7.89
N ARG A 65 6.38 4.03 8.15
CA ARG A 65 7.20 3.36 7.14
C ARG A 65 7.18 1.86 7.37
N PHE A 66 7.06 1.12 6.27
CA PHE A 66 6.95 -0.33 6.27
C PHE A 66 7.81 -0.90 5.15
N ARG A 67 8.66 -1.87 5.46
CA ARG A 67 9.43 -2.61 4.47
C ARG A 67 8.55 -3.63 3.76
N ILE A 68 8.62 -3.66 2.44
CA ILE A 68 8.03 -4.69 1.58
C ILE A 68 8.81 -5.99 1.75
N THR A 69 8.10 -7.06 2.04
CA THR A 69 8.65 -8.40 2.23
C THR A 69 8.34 -9.32 1.05
N ALA A 70 7.23 -9.10 0.35
CA ALA A 70 6.87 -9.87 -0.85
C ALA A 70 5.91 -9.09 -1.76
N VAL A 71 5.92 -9.40 -3.05
CA VAL A 71 5.02 -8.79 -4.06
C VAL A 71 4.37 -9.89 -4.90
N GLY A 72 3.04 -9.91 -4.92
CA GLY A 72 2.26 -10.87 -5.70
C GLY A 72 2.33 -10.62 -7.21
N THR A 73 2.23 -11.70 -7.97
CA THR A 73 2.41 -11.70 -9.43
C THR A 73 1.42 -10.83 -10.21
N LYS A 74 0.26 -10.52 -9.62
CA LYS A 74 -0.78 -9.64 -10.20
C LYS A 74 -0.91 -8.30 -9.48
N ALA A 75 -0.23 -8.11 -8.34
CA ALA A 75 -0.39 -6.92 -7.52
C ALA A 75 -0.09 -5.65 -8.32
N TRP A 76 1.05 -5.60 -9.00
CA TRP A 76 1.44 -4.41 -9.74
C TRP A 76 0.60 -4.15 -10.99
N GLN A 77 0.13 -5.20 -11.65
CA GLN A 77 -0.81 -5.06 -12.76
C GLN A 77 -2.12 -4.41 -12.28
N ASN A 78 -2.65 -4.84 -11.14
CA ASN A 78 -3.87 -4.29 -10.55
C ASN A 78 -3.73 -2.81 -10.18
N VAL A 79 -2.58 -2.42 -9.59
CA VAL A 79 -2.27 -1.02 -9.29
C VAL A 79 -2.28 -0.19 -10.58
N ARG A 80 -1.68 -0.72 -11.65
CA ARG A 80 -1.59 -0.03 -12.95
C ARG A 80 -2.91 0.11 -13.69
N GLU A 81 -3.76 -0.89 -13.62
CA GLU A 81 -5.02 -0.92 -14.39
C GLU A 81 -6.15 -0.19 -13.70
N ILE A 82 -6.27 -0.34 -12.38
CA ILE A 82 -7.43 0.14 -11.61
C ILE A 82 -7.07 0.79 -10.27
N GLY A 83 -5.79 1.05 -10.00
CA GLY A 83 -5.34 1.55 -8.70
C GLY A 83 -5.49 0.53 -7.58
N HIS A 84 -5.71 -0.75 -7.90
CA HIS A 84 -5.99 -1.73 -6.86
C HIS A 84 -4.70 -2.28 -6.24
N ALA A 85 -4.47 -1.96 -4.96
CA ALA A 85 -3.38 -2.50 -4.18
C ALA A 85 -3.94 -3.12 -2.89
N VAL A 86 -3.47 -4.31 -2.54
CA VAL A 86 -3.79 -4.95 -1.25
C VAL A 86 -2.49 -5.08 -0.46
N PHE A 87 -2.27 -4.17 0.48
CA PHE A 87 -1.15 -4.25 1.40
C PHE A 87 -1.51 -5.13 2.59
N VAL A 88 -0.63 -6.05 2.95
CA VAL A 88 -0.83 -6.99 4.07
C VAL A 88 0.33 -6.84 5.05
N PHE A 89 0.05 -6.42 6.27
CA PHE A 89 1.02 -6.13 7.32
C PHE A 89 1.24 -7.35 8.23
N ASN A 90 1.69 -8.47 7.65
CA ASN A 90 1.82 -9.75 8.34
C ASN A 90 3.24 -10.33 8.36
N GLY A 91 4.23 -9.61 7.80
CA GLY A 91 5.62 -10.07 7.73
C GLY A 91 5.87 -11.27 6.82
N ALA A 92 4.89 -11.70 6.02
CA ALA A 92 5.04 -12.87 5.16
C ALA A 92 6.07 -12.62 4.05
N GLN A 93 6.90 -13.63 3.77
CA GLN A 93 7.89 -13.58 2.67
C GLN A 93 7.32 -14.06 1.33
N GLU A 94 6.08 -14.57 1.34
CA GLU A 94 5.34 -14.95 0.16
C GLU A 94 3.88 -14.49 0.30
N PRO A 95 3.27 -13.94 -0.75
CA PRO A 95 1.88 -13.50 -0.69
C PRO A 95 0.93 -14.70 -0.81
N GLU A 96 -0.12 -14.70 0.01
CA GLU A 96 -1.16 -15.75 -0.04
C GLU A 96 -2.02 -15.64 -1.30
N MET A 97 -2.24 -14.41 -1.77
CA MET A 97 -2.97 -14.12 -2.98
C MET A 97 -2.11 -13.35 -3.99
N PRO A 98 -2.28 -13.59 -5.30
CA PRO A 98 -1.44 -12.97 -6.34
C PRO A 98 -1.57 -11.44 -6.40
N GLY A 99 -2.62 -10.86 -5.83
CA GLY A 99 -2.85 -9.41 -5.78
C GLY A 99 -2.25 -8.69 -4.56
N GLN A 100 -1.65 -9.41 -3.62
CA GLN A 100 -1.15 -8.86 -2.36
C GLN A 100 0.28 -8.32 -2.46
N ILE A 101 0.58 -7.33 -1.63
CA ILE A 101 1.92 -6.82 -1.33
C ILE A 101 2.11 -7.00 0.17
N CYS A 102 3.00 -7.89 0.56
CA CYS A 102 3.30 -8.14 1.97
C CYS A 102 4.30 -7.11 2.49
N LEU A 103 4.05 -6.65 3.70
CA LEU A 103 4.84 -5.69 4.45
C LEU A 103 5.27 -6.31 5.77
N GLU A 104 6.27 -5.72 6.43
CA GLU A 104 6.61 -6.05 7.80
C GLU A 104 5.40 -5.92 8.74
N GLU A 105 5.37 -6.78 9.76
CA GLU A 105 4.27 -6.83 10.72
C GLU A 105 4.35 -5.65 11.71
N GLY A 106 3.17 -5.17 12.11
CA GLY A 106 3.01 -4.14 13.15
C GLY A 106 2.98 -2.71 12.62
N GLY A 107 2.68 -1.74 13.50
CA GLY A 107 2.62 -0.32 13.18
C GLY A 107 1.34 0.15 12.49
N THR A 108 0.39 -0.76 12.23
CA THR A 108 -0.93 -0.44 11.68
C THR A 108 -1.81 0.30 12.69
N GLU A 109 -1.60 0.10 13.99
CA GLU A 109 -2.41 0.74 15.05
C GLU A 109 -2.31 2.28 15.02
N ASN A 110 -1.17 2.82 14.58
CA ASN A 110 -0.95 4.26 14.45
C ASN A 110 -1.43 4.79 13.08
N LEU A 111 -1.70 3.90 12.13
CA LEU A 111 -2.00 4.24 10.75
C LEU A 111 -3.46 4.68 10.58
N ALA A 112 -4.39 4.01 11.24
CA ALA A 112 -5.82 4.32 11.15
C ALA A 112 -6.12 5.76 11.57
N GLY A 113 -5.54 6.23 12.67
CA GLY A 113 -5.68 7.63 13.11
C GLY A 113 -4.94 8.65 12.24
N SER A 114 -3.99 8.18 11.43
CA SER A 114 -3.19 9.02 10.53
C SER A 114 -3.75 9.10 9.12
N LEU A 115 -4.59 8.15 8.68
CA LEU A 115 -5.18 8.21 7.35
C LEU A 115 -6.26 9.28 7.27
N ARG A 116 -6.10 10.20 6.32
CA ARG A 116 -7.07 11.25 5.97
C ARG A 116 -6.81 11.73 4.54
N PRO A 117 -7.81 12.31 3.84
CA PRO A 117 -7.59 12.94 2.55
C PRO A 117 -6.39 13.90 2.57
N GLY A 118 -5.55 13.82 1.53
CA GLY A 118 -4.29 14.57 1.42
C GLY A 118 -3.06 13.84 1.98
N VAL A 119 -3.22 12.70 2.67
CA VAL A 119 -2.06 11.87 3.05
C VAL A 119 -1.45 11.25 1.81
N ARG A 120 -0.11 11.26 1.75
CA ARG A 120 0.63 10.62 0.67
C ARG A 120 1.08 9.22 1.06
N LEU A 121 0.96 8.31 0.10
CA LEU A 121 1.57 7.01 0.10
C LEU A 121 2.68 7.00 -0.95
N GLU A 122 3.88 6.59 -0.56
CA GLU A 122 5.02 6.51 -1.46
C GLU A 122 5.74 5.17 -1.29
N ILE A 123 6.05 4.50 -2.39
CA ILE A 123 7.00 3.38 -2.39
C ILE A 123 8.33 3.88 -2.92
N LYS A 124 9.40 3.66 -2.17
CA LYS A 124 10.76 4.08 -2.53
C LYS A 124 11.71 2.89 -2.44
N ALA A 125 12.75 2.95 -3.27
CA ALA A 125 13.82 1.97 -3.24
C ALA A 125 14.38 1.84 -1.81
N GLY A 126 14.44 0.61 -1.32
CA GLY A 126 15.04 0.31 -0.03
C GLY A 126 16.52 0.68 -0.04
N VAL A 127 17.02 1.31 1.02
CA VAL A 127 18.47 1.40 1.22
C VAL A 127 18.86 0.07 1.86
N GLU A 128 19.61 -0.77 1.16
CA GLU A 128 20.24 -1.94 1.78
C GLU A 128 20.94 -1.47 3.05
N ALA A 129 20.54 -2.00 4.21
CA ALA A 129 21.37 -1.87 5.39
C ALA A 129 22.73 -2.49 5.02
N PRO A 130 23.87 -1.82 5.26
CA PRO A 130 25.16 -2.42 4.97
C PRO A 130 25.21 -3.77 5.70
N VAL A 131 25.35 -4.84 4.93
CA VAL A 131 25.59 -6.18 5.45
C VAL A 131 26.92 -6.10 6.20
N GLY A 132 26.83 -6.03 7.52
CA GLY A 132 27.98 -6.03 8.44
C GLY A 132 28.46 -7.44 8.72
#